data_AF-A0A2V9C0U3-F1
#
_entry.id   AF-A0A2V9C0U3-F1
#
_cell.length_a   1.000
_cell.length_b   1.000
_cell.length_c   1.000
_cell.angle_alpha   90.00
_cell.angle_beta   90.00
_cell.angle_gamma   90.00
#
_symmetry.space_group_name_H-M   'P 1'
#
loop_
_entity.id
_entity.type
_entity.pdbx_description
1 polymer ?
#
loop_
_entity_poly.entity_id
_entity_poly.type
_entity_poly.pdbx_seq_one_letter_code
_entity_poly.pdbx_strand_id
1 'polypeptide(L)' 'MKTTAGGVDLAARVQEAKARLDAHVREIIEWHFSPETGCPFWLEFASRLVWSPRKEIRCFEDLKKFPPFQDD' A
#
# COMPACT_ATOMS: atom_id res chain seq x y z
N MET A 1 -24.43 31.45 12.94
CA MET A 1 -24.19 30.00 13.08
C MET A 1 -23.73 29.49 11.72
N LYS A 2 -22.41 29.28 11.52
CA LYS A 2 -21.86 28.87 10.22
C LYS A 2 -21.79 27.34 10.15
N THR A 3 -22.26 26.81 9.03
CA THR A 3 -22.55 25.40 8.73
C THR A 3 -21.32 24.50 8.86
N THR A 4 -21.26 23.68 9.91
CA THR A 4 -20.20 22.69 10.18
C THR A 4 -20.37 21.38 9.40
N ALA A 5 -21.53 21.16 8.77
CA ALA A 5 -21.89 19.89 8.14
C ALA A 5 -21.01 19.52 6.91
N GLY A 6 -20.60 20.50 6.10
CA GLY A 6 -19.80 20.23 4.89
C GLY A 6 -18.34 19.84 5.15
N GLY A 7 -17.75 20.33 6.26
CA GLY A 7 -16.39 19.94 6.66
C GLY A 7 -16.31 18.52 7.22
N VAL A 8 -17.36 18.09 7.92
CA VAL A 8 -17.47 16.74 8.47
C VAL A 8 -17.68 15.70 7.35
N ASP A 9 -18.47 16.01 6.32
CA ASP A 9 -18.65 15.17 5.13
C ASP A 9 -17.33 14.92 4.38
N LEU A 10 -16.57 15.99 4.13
CA LEU A 10 -15.28 15.87 3.44
C LEU A 10 -14.29 15.00 4.23
N ALA A 11 -14.20 15.21 5.55
CA ALA A 11 -13.32 14.42 6.40
C ALA A 11 -13.68 12.93 6.37
N ALA A 12 -14.97 12.59 6.44
CA ALA A 12 -15.44 11.21 6.35
C ALA A 12 -15.07 10.56 5.02
N ARG A 13 -15.31 11.26 3.90
CA ARG A 13 -14.98 10.78 2.55
C ARG A 13 -13.48 10.56 2.35
N VAL A 14 -12.64 11.41 2.94
CA VAL A 14 -11.17 11.24 2.91
C VAL A 14 -10.76 9.98 3.69
N GLN A 15 -11.35 9.72 4.85
CA GLN A 15 -11.06 8.50 5.62
C GLN A 15 -11.50 7.23 4.87
N GLU A 16 -12.67 7.25 4.24
CA GLU A 16 -13.15 6.13 3.43
C GLU A 16 -12.23 5.87 2.22
N ALA A 17 -11.83 6.93 1.51
CA ALA A 17 -10.89 6.82 0.39
C ALA A 17 -9.54 6.26 0.84
N LYS A 18 -9.02 6.68 2.00
CA LYS A 18 -7.79 6.14 2.59
C LYS A 18 -7.94 4.66 2.92
N ALA A 19 -9.03 4.25 3.58
CA ALA A 19 -9.26 2.85 3.94
C ALA A 19 -9.34 1.93 2.71
N ARG A 20 -9.98 2.40 1.64
CA ARG A 20 -10.03 1.70 0.35
C ARG A 20 -8.65 1.58 -0.29
N LEU A 21 -7.86 2.66 -0.27
CA LEU A 21 -6.49 2.65 -0.78
C LEU A 21 -5.62 1.66 0.00
N ASP A 22 -5.70 1.66 1.33
CA ASP A 22 -4.95 0.76 2.19
C ASP A 22 -5.35 -0.72 1.96
N ALA A 23 -6.62 -1.00 1.71
CA ALA A 23 -7.09 -2.33 1.33
C ALA A 23 -6.51 -2.77 -0.02
N HIS A 24 -6.59 -1.90 -1.02
CA HIS A 24 -6.06 -2.18 -2.35
C HIS A 24 -4.54 -2.41 -2.32
N VAL A 25 -3.79 -1.62 -1.54
CA VAL A 25 -2.34 -1.82 -1.37
C VAL A 25 -2.03 -3.21 -0.86
N ARG A 26 -2.76 -3.70 0.15
CA ARG A 26 -2.55 -5.06 0.67
C ARG A 26 -2.83 -6.14 -0.38
N GLU A 27 -3.88 -5.98 -1.18
CA GLU A 27 -4.18 -6.90 -2.30
C GLU A 27 -3.07 -6.93 -3.34
N ILE A 28 -2.57 -5.76 -3.75
CA ILE A 28 -1.49 -5.63 -4.74
C ILE A 28 -0.18 -6.22 -4.21
N ILE A 29 0.16 -5.98 -2.95
CA ILE A 29 1.34 -6.56 -2.31
C ILE A 29 1.22 -8.08 -2.22
N GLU A 30 0.07 -8.61 -1.82
CA GLU A 30 -0.14 -10.06 -1.78
C GLU A 30 0.02 -10.67 -3.17
N TRP A 31 -0.57 -10.06 -4.21
CA TRP A 31 -0.49 -10.54 -5.58
C TRP A 31 0.96 -10.59 -6.11
N HIS A 32 1.72 -9.50 -5.98
CA HIS A 32 3.06 -9.41 -6.59
C HIS A 32 4.11 -10.23 -5.85
N PHE A 33 3.92 -10.45 -4.54
CA PHE A 33 4.91 -11.12 -3.69
C PHE A 33 4.47 -12.53 -3.24
N SER A 34 3.33 -13.04 -3.74
CA SER A 34 2.95 -14.44 -3.59
C SER A 34 3.72 -15.30 -4.60
N PRO A 35 4.31 -16.44 -4.20
CA PRO A 35 4.95 -17.38 -5.12
C PRO A 35 4.02 -17.92 -6.23
N GLU A 36 2.70 -17.87 -6.02
CA GLU A 36 1.71 -18.40 -6.95
C GLU A 36 1.36 -17.42 -8.09
N THR A 37 1.42 -16.11 -7.83
CA THR A 37 0.94 -15.05 -8.75
C THR A 37 2.00 -14.01 -9.10
N GLY A 38 3.07 -13.91 -8.31
CA GLY A 38 4.12 -12.92 -8.45
C GLY A 38 5.00 -13.19 -9.67
N CYS A 39 5.48 -12.13 -10.31
CA CYS A 39 6.45 -12.27 -11.40
C CYS A 39 7.87 -12.50 -10.85
N PRO A 40 8.78 -13.15 -11.62
CA PRO A 40 10.13 -13.48 -11.15
C PRO A 40 10.90 -12.29 -10.58
N PHE A 41 10.80 -11.12 -11.21
CA PHE A 41 11.47 -9.90 -10.75
C PHE A 41 11.09 -9.53 -9.30
N TRP A 42 9.80 -9.51 -8.97
CA TRP A 42 9.36 -9.12 -7.62
C TRP A 42 9.68 -10.16 -6.57
N LEU A 43 9.60 -11.45 -6.92
CA LEU A 43 9.98 -12.53 -6.02
C LEU A 43 11.49 -12.49 -5.71
N GLU A 44 12.31 -12.27 -6.74
CA GLU A 44 13.75 -12.09 -6.58
C GLU A 44 14.06 -10.83 -5.75
N PHE A 45 13.41 -9.70 -6.06
CA PHE A 45 13.57 -8.48 -5.30
C PHE A 45 13.25 -8.69 -3.81
N ALA A 46 12.14 -9.35 -3.48
CA ALA A 46 11.78 -9.65 -2.10
C ALA A 46 12.78 -10.58 -1.41
N SER A 47 13.40 -11.52 -2.13
CA SER A 47 14.43 -12.41 -1.57
C SER A 47 15.69 -11.67 -1.10
N ARG A 48 15.94 -10.47 -1.66
CA ARG A 48 17.08 -9.60 -1.31
C ARG A 48 16.79 -8.66 -0.14
N LEU A 49 15.52 -8.55 0.29
CA LEU A 49 15.13 -7.73 1.43
C LEU A 49 15.36 -8.48 2.74
N VAL A 50 15.80 -7.74 3.77
CA VAL A 50 15.89 -8.27 5.15
C VAL A 50 14.52 -8.39 5.84
N TRP A 51 13.45 -8.02 5.14
CA TRP A 51 12.08 -7.98 5.64
C TRP A 51 11.11 -8.46 4.56
N SER A 52 9.91 -8.90 4.96
CA SER A 52 8.92 -9.48 4.03
C SER A 52 7.86 -8.46 3.64
N PRO A 53 7.70 -8.12 2.35
CA PRO A 53 6.68 -7.19 1.88
C PRO A 53 5.26 -7.52 2.33
N ARG A 54 4.85 -8.79 2.18
CA ARG A 54 3.50 -9.26 2.59
C ARG A 54 3.25 -9.14 4.10
N LYS A 55 4.29 -9.10 4.93
CA LYS A 55 4.16 -8.94 6.39
C LYS A 55 4.24 -7.49 6.83
N GLU A 56 5.01 -6.68 6.14
CA GLU A 56 5.37 -5.33 6.59
C GLU A 56 4.55 -4.20 5.98
N ILE A 57 3.93 -4.42 4.82
CA ILE A 57 3.13 -3.39 4.14
C ILE A 57 1.66 -3.58 4.52
N ARG A 58 1.12 -2.64 5.30
CA ARG A 58 -0.26 -2.67 5.82
C ARG A 58 -1.10 -1.50 5.31
N CYS A 59 -0.49 -0.39 4.93
CA CYS A 59 -1.16 0.76 4.32
C CYS A 59 -0.32 1.37 3.19
N PHE A 60 -0.87 2.36 2.48
CA PHE A 60 -0.16 3.06 1.41
C PHE A 60 1.13 3.72 1.88
N GLU A 61 1.14 4.28 3.10
CA GLU A 61 2.32 4.94 3.64
C GLU A 61 3.52 3.99 3.84
N ASP A 62 3.27 2.71 4.10
CA ASP A 62 4.32 1.71 4.29
C ASP A 62 5.12 1.44 3.01
N LEU A 63 4.60 1.79 1.83
CA LEU A 63 5.33 1.65 0.56
C LEU A 63 6.65 2.43 0.55
N LYS A 64 6.79 3.45 1.41
CA LYS A 64 8.04 4.17 1.63
C LYS A 64 9.16 3.32 2.25
N LYS A 65 8.85 2.13 2.78
CA LYS A 65 9.85 1.16 3.25
C LYS A 65 10.67 0.58 2.09
N PHE A 66 10.13 0.56 0.87
CA PHE A 66 10.89 0.13 -0.28
C PHE A 66 12.04 1.09 -0.57
N PRO A 67 13.23 0.59 -0.94
CA PRO A 67 14.30 1.44 -1.42
C PRO A 67 13.86 2.20 -2.68
N PRO A 68 14.50 3.34 -3.01
CA PRO A 68 14.28 4.01 -4.28
C PRO A 68 14.41 3.03 -5.44
N PHE A 69 13.52 3.14 -6.40
CA PHE A 69 13.62 2.37 -7.65
C PHE A 69 14.91 2.75 -8.37
N GLN A 70 15.73 1.76 -8.70
CA GLN A 70 16.89 1.95 -9.55
C GLN A 70 16.51 1.45 -10.94
N ASP A 71 16.58 2.35 -11.91
CA ASP A 71 16.52 2.07 -13.33
C ASP A 71 17.88 2.49 -13.93
N ASP A 72 18.25 1.90 -15.06
CA ASP A 72 19.52 2.18 -15.76
C ASP A 72 19.51 3.53 -16.52
#